data_AF-A0A0A6XBC1-F1
#
_entry.id   AF-A0A0A6XBC1-F1
#
_cell.length_a   1.000
_cell.length_b   1.000
_cell.length_c   1.000
_cell.angle_alpha   90.00
_cell.angle_beta   90.00
_cell.angle_gamma   90.00
#
_symmetry.space_group_name_H-M   'P 1'
#
loop_
_entity.id
_entity.type
_entity.pdbx_description
1 polymer ?
#
loop_
_entity_poly.entity_id
_entity_poly.type
_entity_poly.pdbx_seq_one_letter_code
_entity_poly.pdbx_strand_id
1 'polypeptide(L)' 'MFTPEVMTAGVALLGAVVSLTGLWLRLRFRLQAERERRHYLTAAATLPFGSRVQEQRGDGTRITLAVGQRDEP' A
#
# COMPACT_ATOMS: atom_id res chain seq x y z
N MET A 1 5.73 25.52 -39.33
CA MET A 1 5.21 26.45 -38.30
C MET A 1 4.11 25.70 -37.58
N PHE A 2 4.30 25.29 -36.32
CA PHE A 2 3.24 24.58 -35.59
C PHE A 2 2.14 25.58 -35.25
N THR A 3 0.89 25.24 -35.60
CA THR A 3 -0.26 26.08 -35.28
C THR A 3 -0.52 26.04 -33.77
N PRO A 4 -0.98 27.15 -33.17
CA PRO A 4 -1.22 27.22 -31.73
C PRO A 4 -2.20 26.15 -31.23
N GLU A 5 -3.12 25.69 -32.07
CA GLU A 5 -4.05 24.61 -31.75
C GLU A 5 -3.38 23.25 -31.52
N VAL A 6 -2.32 22.94 -32.26
CA VAL A 6 -1.58 21.68 -32.08
C VAL A 6 -0.81 21.71 -30.76
N MET A 7 -0.29 22.88 -30.36
CA MET A 7 0.37 23.05 -29.07
C MET A 7 -0.60 22.92 -27.90
N THR A 8 -1.78 23.55 -27.96
CA THR A 8 -2.78 23.45 -26.89
C THR A 8 -3.33 22.02 -26.76
N ALA A 9 -3.62 21.35 -27.88
CA ALA A 9 -4.03 19.96 -27.90
C ALA A 9 -2.96 19.04 -27.28
N GLY A 10 -1.68 19.27 -27.63
CA GLY A 10 -0.56 18.51 -27.07
C GLY A 10 -0.43 18.67 -25.55
N VAL A 11 -0.54 19.89 -25.04
CA VAL A 11 -0.48 20.17 -23.59
C VAL A 11 -1.67 19.54 -22.85
N ALA A 12 -2.87 19.63 -23.40
CA ALA A 12 -4.06 19.02 -22.81
C ALA A 12 -3.93 17.48 -22.73
N LEU A 13 -3.42 16.86 -23.80
CA LEU A 13 -3.20 15.42 -23.85
C LEU A 13 -2.18 14.98 -22.78
N LEU A 14 -1.06 15.70 -22.68
CA LEU A 14 -0.03 15.41 -21.66
C LEU A 14 -0.57 15.57 -20.25
N GLY A 15 -1.35 16.63 -19.98
CA GLY A 15 -1.99 16.84 -18.68
C GLY A 15 -2.93 15.69 -18.30
N ALA A 16 -3.73 15.23 -19.25
CA ALA A 16 -4.63 14.09 -19.04
C ALA A 16 -3.86 12.80 -18.76
N VAL A 17 -2.81 12.52 -19.53
CA VAL A 17 -1.96 11.33 -19.33
C VAL A 17 -1.31 11.35 -17.95
N VAL A 18 -0.72 12.47 -17.54
CA VAL A 18 -0.08 12.63 -16.22
C VAL A 18 -1.09 12.44 -15.09
N SER A 19 -2.28 13.02 -15.23
CA SER A 19 -3.35 12.88 -14.24
C SER A 19 -3.80 11.42 -14.10
N LEU A 20 -3.98 10.74 -15.23
CA LEU A 20 -4.38 9.34 -15.26
C LEU A 20 -3.30 8.42 -14.66
N THR A 21 -2.03 8.64 -15.01
CA THR A 21 -0.92 7.86 -14.44
C THR A 21 -0.78 8.10 -12.95
N GLY A 22 -0.89 9.34 -12.48
CA GLY A 22 -0.85 9.67 -11.05
C GLY A 22 -1.99 8.99 -10.28
N LEU A 23 -3.21 9.01 -10.81
CA LEU A 23 -4.36 8.33 -10.21
C LEU A 23 -4.16 6.82 -10.16
N TRP A 24 -3.69 6.23 -11.26
CA TRP A 24 -3.42 4.80 -11.35
C TRP A 24 -2.35 4.36 -10.36
N LEU A 25 -1.27 5.13 -10.25
CA LEU A 25 -0.18 4.83 -9.32
C LEU A 25 -0.67 4.92 -7.86
N ARG A 26 -1.46 5.94 -7.52
CA ARG A 26 -2.07 6.09 -6.19
C ARG A 26 -2.99 4.91 -5.86
N LEU A 27 -3.79 4.48 -6.82
CA LEU A 27 -4.67 3.32 -6.66
C LEU A 27 -3.85 2.03 -6.50
N ARG A 28 -2.79 1.87 -7.28
CA ARG A 28 -1.87 0.73 -7.19
C ARG A 28 -1.19 0.66 -5.83
N PHE A 29 -0.69 1.77 -5.30
CA PHE A 29 -0.11 1.81 -3.97
C PHE A 29 -1.12 1.52 -2.87
N ARG A 30 -2.36 2.03 -2.99
CA ARG A 30 -3.43 1.67 -2.05
C ARG A 30 -3.75 0.17 -2.10
N LEU A 31 -3.82 -0.41 -3.29
CA LEU A 31 -4.05 -1.84 -3.46
C LEU A 31 -2.87 -2.68 -2.96
N GLN A 32 -1.63 -2.23 -3.13
CA GLN A 32 -0.45 -2.91 -2.59
C GLN A 32 -0.43 -2.85 -1.05
N ALA A 33 -0.70 -1.69 -0.46
CA ALA A 33 -0.81 -1.56 1.00
C ALA A 33 -1.93 -2.44 1.57
N GLU A 34 -3.05 -2.57 0.86
CA GLU A 34 -4.15 -3.44 1.27
C GLU A 34 -3.81 -4.93 1.10
N ARG A 35 -3.05 -5.30 0.06
CA ARG A 35 -2.55 -6.66 -0.14
C ARG A 35 -1.54 -7.06 0.93
N GLU A 36 -0.64 -6.16 1.30
CA GLU A 36 0.28 -6.37 2.43
C GLU A 36 -0.52 -6.56 3.72
N ARG A 37 -1.48 -5.67 4.02
CA ARG A 37 -2.37 -5.83 5.19
C ARG A 37 -3.08 -7.18 5.21
N ARG A 38 -3.63 -7.63 4.08
CA ARG A 38 -4.26 -8.96 3.99
C ARG A 38 -3.26 -10.07 4.21
N HIS A 39 -2.05 -9.97 3.68
CA HIS A 39 -1.02 -10.98 3.89
C HIS A 39 -0.60 -11.07 5.37
N TYR A 40 -0.43 -9.92 6.03
CA TYR A 40 -0.18 -9.83 7.46
C TYR A 40 -1.35 -10.38 8.30
N LEU A 41 -2.60 -10.07 7.94
CA LEU A 41 -3.78 -10.60 8.63
C LEU A 41 -3.96 -12.10 8.41
N THR A 42 -3.69 -12.62 7.22
CA THR A 42 -3.70 -14.07 6.97
C THR A 42 -2.58 -14.77 7.73
N ALA A 43 -1.38 -14.18 7.78
CA ALA A 43 -0.28 -14.71 8.58
C ALA A 43 -0.64 -14.71 10.07
N ALA A 44 -1.19 -13.60 10.58
CA ALA A 44 -1.68 -13.45 11.95
C ALA A 44 -2.83 -14.42 12.28
N ALA A 45 -3.73 -14.70 11.33
CA ALA A 45 -4.80 -15.68 11.51
C ALA A 45 -4.30 -17.13 11.53
N THR A 46 -3.17 -17.43 10.86
CA THR A 46 -2.52 -18.74 10.91
C THR A 46 -1.57 -18.91 12.10
N LEU A 47 -1.29 -17.84 12.83
CA LEU A 47 -0.42 -17.89 14.01
C LEU A 47 -1.19 -18.57 15.17
N PRO A 48 -0.70 -19.71 15.68
CA PRO A 48 -1.37 -20.41 16.77
C PRO A 48 -1.46 -19.51 18.00
N PHE A 49 -2.59 -19.60 18.72
CA PHE A 49 -2.83 -18.89 19.97
C PHE A 49 -1.64 -19.11 20.93
N GLY A 50 -1.06 -18.01 21.43
CA GLY A 50 0.14 -18.03 22.29
C GLY A 50 1.48 -17.89 21.57
N SER A 51 1.50 -17.77 20.23
CA SER A 51 2.74 -17.48 19.49
C SER A 51 3.17 -16.02 19.65
N ARG A 52 4.49 -15.81 19.75
CA ARG A 52 5.13 -14.50 19.82
C ARG A 52 5.67 -14.15 18.44
N VAL A 53 5.12 -13.10 17.83
CA VAL A 53 5.64 -12.57 16.56
C VAL A 53 6.63 -11.48 16.89
N GLN A 54 7.90 -11.71 16.56
CA GLN A 54 8.94 -10.69 16.63
C GLN A 54 9.16 -10.13 15.23
N GLU A 55 8.66 -8.92 14.99
CA GLU A 55 8.94 -8.21 13.74
C GLU A 55 10.04 -7.17 14.01
N GLN A 56 11.16 -7.33 13.32
CA GLN A 56 12.23 -6.35 13.32
C GLN A 56 12.08 -5.51 12.06
N ARG A 57 11.53 -4.30 12.23
CA ARG A 57 11.32 -3.38 11.12
C ARG A 57 12.67 -2.79 10.68
N GLY A 58 12.81 -2.47 9.40
CA GLY A 58 14.04 -1.90 8.82
C GLY A 58 14.52 -0.60 9.47
N ASP A 59 13.67 0.06 10.26
CA ASP A 59 13.98 1.27 11.04
C ASP A 59 14.65 0.96 12.40
N GLY A 60 15.00 -0.30 12.67
CA GLY A 60 15.61 -0.75 13.93
C GLY A 60 14.63 -0.93 15.09
N THR A 61 13.35 -0.60 14.87
CA THR A 61 12.29 -0.79 15.87
C THR A 61 11.87 -2.26 15.92
N ARG A 62 11.93 -2.85 17.11
CA ARG A 62 11.57 -4.25 17.36
C ARG A 62 10.18 -4.31 17.99
N ILE A 63 9.19 -4.74 17.23
CA ILE A 63 7.82 -4.89 17.73
C ILE A 63 7.66 -6.37 18.12
N THR A 64 7.48 -6.61 19.41
CA THR A 64 7.16 -7.95 19.92
C THR A 64 5.66 -7.99 20.16
N LEU A 65 4.93 -8.61 19.23
CA LEU A 65 3.48 -8.79 19.31
C LEU A 65 3.24 -10.16 19.95
N ALA A 66 2.83 -10.17 21.22
CA ALA A 66 2.30 -11.37 21.85
C ALA A 66 0.83 -11.51 21.41
N VAL A 67 0.52 -12.57 20.67
CA VAL A 67 -0.87 -12.88 20.32
C VAL A 67 -1.55 -13.36 21.61
N GLY A 68 -2.22 -12.41 22.28
CA GLY A 68 -2.84 -12.60 23.58
C GLY A 68 -3.86 -13.74 23.56
N GLN A 69 -3.66 -14.71 24.46
CA GLN A 69 -4.75 -15.54 24.93
C GLN A 69 -5.91 -14.62 25.32
N ARG A 70 -7.10 -14.99 24.87
CA ARG A 70 -8.35 -14.40 25.31
C ARG A 70 -8.44 -14.66 26.82
N ASP A 71 -8.14 -13.63 27.62
CA ASP A 71 -8.54 -13.60 29.02
C ASP A 71 -10.07 -13.53 29.01
N GLU A 72 -10.70 -14.69 29.07
CA GLU A 72 -12.13 -14.83 29.34
C GLU A 72 -12.27 -15.14 30.85
N PRO A 73 -13.05 -14.35 31.61
CA PRO A 73 -13.22 -14.50 33.06
C PRO A 73 -14.01 -15.76 33.46
#